data_AF-A0A1Y2C039-F1
#
_entry.id   AF-A0A1Y2C039-F1
#
_cell.length_a   1.000
_cell.length_b   1.000
_cell.length_c   1.000
_cell.angle_alpha   90.00
_cell.angle_beta   90.00
_cell.angle_gamma   90.00
#
_symmetry.space_group_name_H-M   'P 1'
#
loop_
_entity.id
_entity.type
_entity.pdbx_description
1 polymer ?
#
loop_
_entity_poly.entity_id
_entity_poly.type
_entity_poly.pdbx_seq_one_letter_code
_entity_poly.pdbx_strand_id
1 'polypeptide(L)'
;MSCLPLINSTMCPSFQHYSAYLVTGLPVTDVPSFDTYIQTSIDTSLNQYSFGEMMRTAFNCPGWNGLGLRYHQSVFCGYLTALCAQFAPDNSPYDTCNPPESVIPLCQSTLDSFAASWRAVFADEAACPEGMNEGATAFFDWIVSVRDRLSADEGTCLVAESVETANCGFKSALEANEYCTHAARDTEDEEGKTDPCCASYITSLQESSTKTASSTSSDNDKVSSNSKESHQILEASYQTPIERQLRSSSESKPPRFICVQVE
;
A
#
# COMPACT_ATOMS: atom_id res chain seq x y z
N MET A 1 20.04 13.85 4.48
CA MET A 1 18.98 13.63 3.48
C MET A 1 19.68 13.25 2.18
N SER A 2 19.04 12.43 1.34
CA SER A 2 19.62 12.06 0.06
C SER A 2 18.53 11.94 -1.01
N CYS A 3 18.96 12.11 -2.25
CA CYS A 3 18.12 11.92 -3.42
C CYS A 3 18.62 10.73 -4.19
N LEU A 4 17.71 9.79 -4.43
CA LEU A 4 18.03 8.54 -5.07
C LEU A 4 17.33 8.49 -6.43
N PRO A 5 18.08 8.50 -7.55
CA PRO A 5 17.49 8.28 -8.88
C PRO A 5 16.82 6.91 -8.94
N LEU A 6 15.58 6.85 -9.43
CA LEU A 6 14.77 5.62 -9.48
C LEU A 6 15.01 4.79 -10.75
N ILE A 7 16.13 5.04 -11.44
CA ILE A 7 16.51 4.31 -12.65
C ILE A 7 16.66 2.82 -12.29
N ASN A 8 15.93 1.95 -13.00
CA ASN A 8 15.87 0.50 -12.77
C ASN A 8 15.24 0.07 -11.44
N SER A 9 14.48 0.94 -10.76
CA SER A 9 13.68 0.49 -9.61
C SER A 9 12.66 -0.56 -10.06
N THR A 10 12.66 -1.69 -9.36
CA THR A 10 11.71 -2.79 -9.60
C THR A 10 10.38 -2.57 -8.89
N MET A 11 10.38 -1.77 -7.82
CA MET A 11 9.17 -1.41 -7.09
C MET A 11 8.50 -0.15 -7.63
N CYS A 12 9.24 0.78 -8.23
CA CYS A 12 8.67 2.02 -8.79
C CYS A 12 9.10 2.24 -10.26
N PRO A 13 8.93 1.25 -11.16
CA PRO A 13 9.46 1.33 -12.53
C PRO A 13 8.82 2.48 -13.33
N SER A 14 7.58 2.86 -13.03
CA SER A 14 6.90 3.96 -13.70
C SER A 14 7.47 5.34 -13.34
N PHE A 15 8.28 5.42 -12.28
CA PHE A 15 8.94 6.64 -11.81
C PHE A 15 10.42 6.69 -12.17
N GLN A 16 10.92 5.85 -13.08
CA GLN A 16 12.35 5.76 -13.44
C GLN A 16 13.02 7.07 -13.92
N HIS A 17 12.23 8.07 -14.31
CA HIS A 17 12.71 9.39 -14.74
C HIS A 17 12.82 10.41 -13.59
N TYR A 18 12.54 9.99 -12.36
CA TYR A 18 12.54 10.83 -11.18
C TYR A 18 13.52 10.32 -10.11
N SER A 19 13.73 11.15 -9.10
CA SER A 19 14.40 10.77 -7.85
C SER A 19 13.40 10.67 -6.70
N ALA A 20 13.67 9.77 -5.76
CA ALA A 20 12.96 9.68 -4.47
C ALA A 20 13.71 10.42 -3.37
N TYR A 21 12.95 11.06 -2.48
CA TYR A 21 13.46 11.77 -1.32
C TYR A 21 13.62 10.83 -0.15
N LEU A 22 14.84 10.78 0.42
CA LEU A 22 15.16 9.93 1.55
C LEU A 22 15.56 10.77 2.76
N VAL A 23 14.76 10.65 3.83
CA VAL A 23 15.08 11.27 5.11
C VAL A 23 16.33 10.63 5.72
N THR A 24 17.10 11.44 6.46
CA THR A 24 18.29 10.96 7.14
C THR A 24 17.93 9.84 8.12
N GLY A 25 18.73 8.77 8.13
CA GLY A 25 18.56 7.64 9.05
C GLY A 25 17.82 6.44 8.46
N LEU A 26 17.24 6.55 7.25
CA LEU A 26 16.78 5.37 6.53
C LEU A 26 17.98 4.54 6.04
N PRO A 27 17.93 3.20 6.12
CA PRO A 27 18.97 2.29 5.63
C PRO A 27 18.89 2.13 4.10
N VAL A 28 18.70 3.24 3.38
CA VAL A 28 18.54 3.27 1.92
C VAL A 28 19.72 4.03 1.33
N THR A 29 20.57 3.32 0.59
CA THR A 29 21.79 3.86 -0.03
C THR A 29 21.82 3.73 -1.54
N ASP A 30 20.95 2.89 -2.10
CA ASP A 30 20.90 2.54 -3.52
C ASP A 30 19.49 2.08 -3.91
N VAL A 31 19.28 1.85 -5.21
CA VAL A 31 17.97 1.42 -5.75
C VAL A 31 17.51 0.06 -5.17
N PRO A 32 18.36 -0.97 -5.01
CA PRO A 32 17.93 -2.21 -4.37
C PRO A 32 17.48 -2.07 -2.91
N SER A 33 18.18 -1.27 -2.10
CA SER A 33 17.77 -0.99 -0.72
C SER A 33 16.49 -0.14 -0.67
N PHE A 34 16.28 0.75 -1.65
CA PHE A 34 15.02 1.47 -1.82
C PHE A 34 13.87 0.53 -2.17
N ASP A 35 14.06 -0.36 -3.14
CA ASP A 35 13.05 -1.36 -3.52
C ASP A 35 12.68 -2.23 -2.30
N THR A 36 13.67 -2.63 -1.50
CA THR A 36 13.43 -3.35 -0.24
C THR A 36 12.59 -2.51 0.74
N TYR A 37 12.92 -1.22 0.88
CA TYR A 37 12.16 -0.30 1.72
C TYR A 37 10.71 -0.13 1.27
N ILE A 38 10.46 0.05 -0.03
CA ILE A 38 9.09 0.11 -0.58
C ILE A 38 8.38 -1.21 -0.31
N GLN A 39 9.03 -2.35 -0.58
CA GLN A 39 8.45 -3.67 -0.37
C GLN A 39 8.01 -3.88 1.08
N THR A 40 8.81 -3.46 2.06
CA THR A 40 8.45 -3.52 3.49
C THR A 40 7.33 -2.53 3.84
N SER A 41 7.36 -1.33 3.25
CA SER A 41 6.36 -0.27 3.47
C SER A 41 4.97 -0.61 2.92
N ILE A 42 4.88 -1.62 2.05
CA ILE A 42 3.61 -2.15 1.53
C ILE A 42 3.38 -3.62 1.90
N ASP A 43 4.25 -4.21 2.72
CA ASP A 43 4.06 -5.59 3.18
C ASP A 43 2.97 -5.63 4.26
N THR A 44 1.86 -6.28 3.95
CA THR A 44 0.68 -6.40 4.83
C THR A 44 0.73 -7.62 5.75
N SER A 45 1.83 -8.39 5.68
CA SER A 45 2.10 -9.54 6.55
C SER A 45 2.24 -9.14 8.03
N LEU A 46 2.46 -10.13 8.90
CA LEU A 46 2.72 -9.94 10.33
C LEU A 46 4.22 -9.95 10.67
N ASN A 47 5.07 -9.70 9.67
CA ASN A 47 6.51 -9.71 9.87
C ASN A 47 6.97 -8.48 10.63
N GLN A 48 8.05 -8.63 11.40
CA GLN A 48 8.66 -7.52 12.10
C GLN A 48 9.01 -6.39 11.11
N TYR A 49 8.63 -5.16 11.43
CA TYR A 49 8.82 -3.94 10.65
C TYR A 49 7.97 -3.81 9.38
N SER A 50 7.07 -4.75 9.11
CA SER A 50 6.13 -4.65 7.99
C SER A 50 5.06 -3.58 8.24
N PHE A 51 4.51 -3.05 7.16
CA PHE A 51 3.34 -2.18 7.25
C PHE A 51 2.15 -2.86 7.93
N GLY A 52 1.98 -4.17 7.73
CA GLY A 52 0.95 -4.97 8.39
C GLY A 52 1.12 -5.08 9.91
N GLU A 53 2.34 -5.19 10.41
CA GLU A 53 2.59 -5.10 11.86
C GLU A 53 2.24 -3.69 12.37
N MET A 54 2.69 -2.65 11.67
CA MET A 54 2.43 -1.25 12.05
C MET A 54 0.92 -0.95 12.12
N MET A 55 0.14 -1.38 11.13
CA MET A 55 -1.31 -1.22 11.14
C MET A 55 -1.96 -1.87 12.37
N ARG A 56 -1.55 -3.10 12.70
CA ARG A 56 -2.16 -3.86 13.81
C ARG A 56 -1.74 -3.37 15.19
N THR A 57 -0.49 -2.92 15.32
CA THR A 57 0.10 -2.58 16.61
C THR A 57 0.11 -1.08 16.87
N ALA A 58 0.66 -0.29 15.94
CA ALA A 58 0.84 1.15 16.12
C ALA A 58 -0.42 1.95 15.76
N PHE A 59 -1.21 1.46 14.80
CA PHE A 59 -2.46 2.09 14.37
C PHE A 59 -3.72 1.47 14.98
N ASN A 60 -3.57 0.56 15.97
CA ASN A 60 -4.66 -0.08 16.72
C ASN A 60 -5.71 -0.82 15.85
N CYS A 61 -5.27 -1.46 14.76
CA CYS A 61 -6.13 -2.29 13.93
C CYS A 61 -5.82 -3.80 14.05
N PRO A 62 -5.97 -4.42 15.23
CA PRO A 62 -5.52 -5.79 15.47
C PRO A 62 -6.22 -6.84 14.61
N GLY A 63 -7.45 -6.55 14.15
CA GLY A 63 -8.24 -7.43 13.28
C GLY A 63 -7.93 -7.28 11.80
N TRP A 64 -7.13 -6.29 11.39
CA TRP A 64 -6.85 -6.06 9.98
C TRP A 64 -6.12 -7.25 9.35
N ASN A 65 -6.69 -7.81 8.30
CA ASN A 65 -6.16 -8.99 7.61
C ASN A 65 -5.14 -8.65 6.52
N GLY A 66 -4.84 -7.35 6.32
CA GLY A 66 -3.90 -6.90 5.31
C GLY A 66 -4.51 -6.65 3.93
N LEU A 67 -5.85 -6.61 3.83
CA LEU A 67 -6.58 -6.38 2.60
C LEU A 67 -7.27 -5.01 2.58
N GLY A 68 -7.70 -4.60 1.40
CA GLY A 68 -8.65 -3.49 1.24
C GLY A 68 -7.99 -2.14 1.02
N LEU A 69 -6.66 -2.06 0.93
CA LEU A 69 -5.94 -0.86 0.53
C LEU A 69 -5.69 -0.88 -0.98
N ARG A 70 -6.09 0.20 -1.67
CA ARG A 70 -5.92 0.35 -3.12
C ARG A 70 -4.78 1.31 -3.43
N TYR A 71 -3.97 0.97 -4.44
CA TYR A 71 -2.90 1.79 -5.00
C TYR A 71 -1.80 2.16 -4.00
N HIS A 72 -1.57 1.33 -2.98
CA HIS A 72 -0.63 1.61 -1.91
C HIS A 72 0.80 1.78 -2.46
N GLN A 73 1.25 0.90 -3.37
CA GLN A 73 2.58 1.00 -3.97
C GLN A 73 2.71 2.26 -4.83
N SER A 74 1.74 2.49 -5.72
CA SER A 74 1.73 3.66 -6.60
C SER A 74 1.78 4.97 -5.83
N VAL A 75 0.97 5.08 -4.77
CA VAL A 75 0.91 6.28 -3.92
C VAL A 75 2.20 6.45 -3.14
N PHE A 76 2.81 5.38 -2.61
CA PHE A 76 4.06 5.50 -1.86
C PHE A 76 5.24 5.90 -2.77
N CYS A 77 5.34 5.31 -3.96
CA CYS A 77 6.30 5.71 -4.99
C CYS A 77 6.10 7.18 -5.41
N GLY A 78 4.85 7.58 -5.67
CA GLY A 78 4.50 8.96 -6.03
C GLY A 78 4.80 9.95 -4.92
N TYR A 79 4.50 9.60 -3.67
CA TYR A 79 4.78 10.41 -2.48
C TYR A 79 6.27 10.72 -2.33
N LEU A 80 7.13 9.70 -2.31
CA LEU A 80 8.58 9.90 -2.16
C LEU A 80 9.18 10.68 -3.33
N THR A 81 8.61 10.53 -4.53
CA THR A 81 8.99 11.30 -5.72
C THR A 81 8.58 12.77 -5.60
N ALA A 82 7.34 13.02 -5.14
CA ALA A 82 6.81 14.37 -4.96
C ALA A 82 7.56 15.14 -3.87
N LEU A 83 7.97 14.47 -2.79
CA LEU A 83 8.83 15.09 -1.77
C LEU A 83 10.15 15.61 -2.37
N CYS A 84 10.72 14.92 -3.35
CA CYS A 84 11.96 15.38 -4.01
C CYS A 84 11.79 16.65 -4.85
N ALA A 85 10.56 17.04 -5.19
CA ALA A 85 10.25 18.34 -5.80
C ALA A 85 9.99 19.44 -4.76
N GLN A 86 9.76 19.09 -3.48
CA GLN A 86 9.53 20.04 -2.39
C GLN A 86 10.78 20.32 -1.57
N PHE A 87 11.60 19.31 -1.34
CA PHE A 87 12.76 19.35 -0.47
C PHE A 87 14.04 19.21 -1.26
N ALA A 88 15.03 20.04 -0.91
CA ALA A 88 16.38 19.97 -1.45
C ALA A 88 17.33 19.39 -0.39
N PRO A 89 18.32 18.57 -0.78
CA PRO A 89 19.42 18.22 0.10
C PRO A 89 20.17 19.51 0.49
N ASP A 90 20.54 19.60 1.76
CA ASP A 90 21.41 20.64 2.33
C ASP A 90 20.85 22.07 2.37
N ASN A 91 19.52 22.24 2.40
CA ASN A 91 18.85 23.54 2.48
C ASN A 91 19.19 24.51 1.32
N SER A 92 19.69 24.01 0.18
CA SER A 92 19.86 24.81 -1.03
C SER A 92 18.49 24.97 -1.71
N PRO A 93 17.86 26.16 -1.71
CA PRO A 93 16.52 26.33 -2.30
C PRO A 93 16.51 26.17 -3.84
N TYR A 94 17.67 25.96 -4.46
CA TYR A 94 17.83 25.85 -5.91
C TYR A 94 18.15 24.44 -6.41
N ASP A 95 18.37 23.48 -5.51
CA ASP A 95 18.82 22.12 -5.85
C ASP A 95 17.82 21.05 -5.42
N THR A 96 16.53 21.25 -5.67
CA THR A 96 15.57 20.15 -5.52
C THR A 96 15.94 19.01 -6.48
N CYS A 97 15.72 17.77 -6.05
CA CYS A 97 16.20 16.62 -6.79
C CYS A 97 15.31 16.23 -7.97
N ASN A 98 14.05 16.68 -7.92
CA ASN A 98 13.21 16.82 -9.09
C ASN A 98 12.98 18.33 -9.30
N PRO A 99 12.93 18.82 -10.55
CA PRO A 99 12.58 20.22 -10.82
C PRO A 99 11.31 20.66 -10.08
N PRO A 100 11.23 21.88 -9.51
CA PRO A 100 10.06 22.30 -8.74
C PRO A 100 8.75 22.33 -9.54
N GLU A 101 8.84 22.47 -10.86
CA GLU A 101 7.72 22.44 -11.81
C GLU A 101 7.39 21.03 -12.31
N SER A 102 8.09 20.00 -11.84
CA SER A 102 7.80 18.62 -12.21
C SER A 102 6.45 18.19 -11.66
N VAL A 103 5.52 17.96 -12.58
CA VAL A 103 4.29 17.22 -12.28
C VAL A 103 4.66 15.76 -12.10
N ILE A 104 4.33 15.20 -10.94
CA ILE A 104 4.53 13.78 -10.67
C ILE A 104 3.48 13.03 -11.50
N PRO A 105 3.86 11.96 -12.22
CA PRO A 105 2.99 11.38 -13.21
C PRO A 105 1.83 10.64 -12.56
N LEU A 106 1.68 10.54 -11.24
CA LEU A 106 0.56 9.85 -10.60
C LEU A 106 -0.75 10.65 -10.75
N CYS A 107 -1.85 9.97 -11.05
CA CYS A 107 -3.17 10.58 -11.13
C CYS A 107 -3.72 10.97 -9.75
N GLN A 108 -4.43 12.10 -9.67
CA GLN A 108 -5.17 12.46 -8.46
C GLN A 108 -6.24 11.43 -8.10
N SER A 109 -6.92 10.83 -9.08
CA SER A 109 -7.92 9.78 -8.85
C SER A 109 -7.33 8.53 -8.18
N THR A 110 -6.05 8.23 -8.42
CA THR A 110 -5.32 7.17 -7.72
C THR A 110 -5.14 7.48 -6.24
N LEU A 111 -4.71 8.70 -5.91
CA LEU A 111 -4.56 9.15 -4.53
C LEU A 111 -5.92 9.19 -3.81
N ASP A 112 -6.98 9.63 -4.49
CA ASP A 112 -8.33 9.64 -3.96
C ASP A 112 -8.85 8.22 -3.67
N SER A 113 -8.57 7.27 -4.56
CA SER A 113 -8.92 5.86 -4.35
C SER A 113 -8.16 5.25 -3.18
N PHE A 114 -6.86 5.53 -3.05
CA PHE A 114 -6.08 5.14 -1.87
C PHE A 114 -6.68 5.77 -0.61
N ALA A 115 -6.97 7.07 -0.62
CA ALA A 115 -7.53 7.79 0.51
C ALA A 115 -8.90 7.26 0.96
N ALA A 116 -9.77 6.91 0.00
CA ALA A 116 -11.04 6.26 0.31
C ALA A 116 -10.81 4.88 0.93
N SER A 117 -9.93 4.06 0.34
CA SER A 117 -9.62 2.72 0.84
C SER A 117 -8.98 2.71 2.24
N TRP A 118 -8.10 3.68 2.51
CA TRP A 118 -7.50 3.91 3.82
C TRP A 118 -8.59 4.16 4.87
N ARG A 119 -9.49 5.12 4.61
CA ARG A 119 -10.60 5.42 5.52
C ARG A 119 -11.53 4.23 5.71
N ALA A 120 -11.79 3.46 4.65
CA ALA A 120 -12.63 2.27 4.71
C ALA A 120 -12.03 1.18 5.64
N VAL A 121 -10.72 0.94 5.58
CA VAL A 121 -10.04 0.02 6.50
C VAL A 121 -10.26 0.42 7.96
N PHE A 122 -10.12 1.71 8.28
CA PHE A 122 -10.33 2.21 9.64
C PHE A 122 -11.81 2.35 10.04
N ALA A 123 -12.74 2.28 9.09
CA ALA A 123 -14.18 2.27 9.36
C ALA A 123 -14.73 0.85 9.64
N ASP A 124 -13.99 -0.20 9.29
CA ASP A 124 -14.33 -1.57 9.63
C ASP A 124 -14.06 -1.82 11.13
N GLU A 125 -15.12 -1.85 11.94
CA GLU A 125 -15.03 -2.09 13.39
C GLU A 125 -14.43 -3.47 13.74
N ALA A 126 -14.53 -4.46 12.85
CA ALA A 126 -13.92 -5.77 13.08
C ALA A 126 -12.40 -5.72 12.84
N ALA A 127 -11.94 -4.92 11.89
CA ALA A 127 -10.51 -4.70 11.62
C ALA A 127 -9.87 -3.72 12.61
N CYS A 128 -10.53 -2.58 12.85
CA CYS A 128 -10.08 -1.43 13.62
C CYS A 128 -11.16 -0.97 14.63
N PRO A 129 -11.31 -1.65 15.78
CA PRO A 129 -12.39 -1.36 16.74
C PRO A 129 -12.39 0.07 17.32
N GLU A 130 -11.22 0.71 17.34
CA GLU A 130 -11.04 2.09 17.84
C GLU A 130 -11.00 3.12 16.71
N GLY A 131 -11.15 2.69 15.46
CA GLY A 131 -10.98 3.54 14.28
C GLY A 131 -9.54 4.07 14.12
N MET A 132 -9.42 5.21 13.43
CA MET A 132 -8.13 5.83 13.12
C MET A 132 -7.57 6.62 14.30
N ASN A 133 -6.39 6.22 14.79
CA ASN A 133 -5.69 6.95 15.85
C ASN A 133 -4.86 8.13 15.31
N GLU A 134 -4.24 8.91 16.21
CA GLU A 134 -3.43 10.09 15.84
C GLU A 134 -2.23 9.73 14.94
N GLY A 135 -1.57 8.60 15.22
CA GLY A 135 -0.43 8.13 14.40
C GLY A 135 -0.84 7.77 12.98
N ALA A 136 -1.95 7.05 12.83
CA ALA A 136 -2.52 6.70 11.53
C ALA A 136 -2.98 7.94 10.76
N THR A 137 -3.60 8.89 11.45
CA THR A 137 -4.03 10.17 10.87
C THR A 137 -2.83 10.96 10.36
N ALA A 138 -1.77 11.11 11.17
CA ALA A 138 -0.57 11.82 10.78
C ALA A 138 0.15 11.17 9.59
N PHE A 139 0.26 9.84 9.59
CA PHE A 139 0.84 9.09 8.47
C PHE A 139 0.04 9.30 7.17
N PHE A 140 -1.29 9.22 7.27
CA PHE A 140 -2.18 9.45 6.14
C PHE A 140 -2.07 10.87 5.60
N ASP A 141 -2.13 11.89 6.47
CA ASP A 141 -2.02 13.30 6.12
C ASP A 141 -0.69 13.60 5.40
N TRP A 142 0.40 12.97 5.85
CA TRP A 142 1.70 13.09 5.19
C TRP A 142 1.64 12.55 3.76
N ILE A 143 1.11 11.35 3.55
CA ILE A 143 1.01 10.75 2.22
C ILE A 143 0.16 11.61 1.29
N VAL A 144 -1.00 12.10 1.75
CA VAL A 144 -1.90 12.90 0.89
C VAL A 144 -1.48 14.35 0.72
N SER A 145 -0.50 14.83 1.50
CA SER A 145 0.00 16.23 1.42
C SER A 145 0.58 16.59 0.04
N VAL A 146 0.95 15.60 -0.76
CA VAL A 146 1.54 15.82 -2.09
C VAL A 146 0.52 15.99 -3.20
N ARG A 147 -0.78 16.00 -2.89
CA ARG A 147 -1.89 16.03 -3.86
C ARG A 147 -1.72 17.09 -4.95
N ASP A 148 -1.33 18.30 -4.60
CA ASP A 148 -1.19 19.43 -5.54
C ASP A 148 -0.03 19.26 -6.54
N ARG A 149 0.82 18.25 -6.35
CA ARG A 149 1.91 17.88 -7.27
C ARG A 149 1.54 16.74 -8.23
N LEU A 150 0.39 16.11 -8.00
CA LEU A 150 -0.10 15.03 -8.82
C LEU A 150 -0.86 15.58 -10.03
N SER A 151 -0.79 14.86 -11.14
CA SER A 151 -1.53 15.23 -12.34
C SER A 151 -3.03 15.01 -12.14
N ALA A 152 -3.83 16.00 -12.50
CA ALA A 152 -5.29 15.89 -12.55
C ALA A 152 -5.81 15.25 -13.85
N ASP A 153 -4.96 15.12 -14.87
CA ASP A 153 -5.35 14.65 -16.20
C ASP A 153 -5.11 13.14 -16.37
N GLU A 154 -6.19 12.37 -16.29
CA GLU A 154 -6.20 10.91 -16.46
C GLU A 154 -5.59 10.42 -17.79
N GLY A 155 -5.56 11.25 -18.83
CA GLY A 155 -4.98 10.89 -20.13
C GLY A 155 -3.45 10.98 -20.18
N THR A 156 -2.83 11.66 -19.23
CA THR A 156 -1.38 11.92 -19.21
C THR A 156 -0.69 11.45 -17.93
N CYS A 157 -1.46 10.88 -17.00
CA CYS A 157 -0.95 10.37 -15.74
C CYS A 157 -1.01 8.84 -15.62
N LEU A 158 -0.08 8.32 -14.85
CA LEU A 158 -0.01 6.99 -14.29
C LEU A 158 -1.14 6.78 -13.30
N VAL A 159 -2.09 5.91 -13.66
CA VAL A 159 -3.14 5.47 -12.75
C VAL A 159 -2.57 4.51 -11.70
N ALA A 160 -1.65 3.62 -12.07
CA ALA A 160 -1.03 2.71 -11.13
C ALA A 160 0.27 2.11 -11.68
N GLU A 161 1.13 1.66 -10.77
CA GLU A 161 2.21 0.73 -11.08
C GLU A 161 1.65 -0.58 -11.65
N SER A 162 2.45 -1.22 -12.51
CA SER A 162 1.98 -2.37 -13.31
C SER A 162 1.39 -3.53 -12.50
N VAL A 163 1.91 -3.77 -11.29
CA VAL A 163 1.42 -4.80 -10.36
C VAL A 163 0.02 -4.52 -9.83
N GLU A 164 -0.36 -3.24 -9.73
CA GLU A 164 -1.64 -2.77 -9.22
C GLU A 164 -2.67 -2.58 -10.35
N THR A 165 -2.23 -2.19 -11.55
CA THR A 165 -3.11 -1.94 -12.72
C THR A 165 -4.01 -3.13 -13.05
N ALA A 166 -3.48 -4.35 -13.01
CA ALA A 166 -4.24 -5.55 -13.35
C ALA A 166 -5.33 -5.90 -12.32
N ASN A 167 -5.23 -5.35 -11.10
CA ASN A 167 -6.06 -5.70 -9.96
C ASN A 167 -6.77 -4.46 -9.39
N CYS A 168 -7.03 -3.45 -10.22
CA CYS A 168 -7.68 -2.19 -9.83
C CYS A 168 -7.05 -1.47 -8.62
N GLY A 169 -5.74 -1.58 -8.42
CA GLY A 169 -5.07 -1.01 -7.26
C GLY A 169 -4.79 -1.99 -6.14
N PHE A 170 -5.34 -3.20 -6.14
CA PHE A 170 -5.02 -4.20 -5.13
C PHE A 170 -3.65 -4.86 -5.42
N LYS A 171 -3.01 -5.39 -4.38
CA LYS A 171 -1.70 -6.05 -4.50
C LYS A 171 -1.77 -7.34 -5.31
N SER A 172 -2.94 -7.97 -5.37
CA SER A 172 -3.14 -9.23 -6.08
C SER A 172 -4.58 -9.40 -6.59
N ALA A 173 -4.74 -10.30 -7.56
CA ALA A 173 -6.06 -10.69 -8.07
C ALA A 173 -6.92 -11.38 -7.01
N LEU A 174 -6.28 -12.10 -6.06
CA LEU A 174 -6.98 -12.74 -4.95
C LEU A 174 -7.61 -11.69 -4.04
N GLU A 175 -6.85 -10.68 -3.64
CA GLU A 175 -7.35 -9.56 -2.84
C GLU A 175 -8.47 -8.81 -3.56
N ALA A 176 -8.30 -8.51 -4.85
CA ALA A 176 -9.35 -7.85 -5.65
C ALA A 176 -10.65 -8.67 -5.67
N ASN A 177 -10.56 -10.00 -5.78
CA ASN A 177 -11.71 -10.89 -5.75
C ASN A 177 -12.37 -10.94 -4.36
N GLU A 178 -11.57 -11.05 -3.30
CA GLU A 178 -12.09 -11.04 -1.92
C GLU A 178 -12.79 -9.70 -1.62
N TYR A 179 -12.19 -8.58 -2.00
CA TYR A 179 -12.82 -7.28 -1.91
C TYR A 179 -14.14 -7.26 -2.69
N CYS A 180 -14.14 -7.65 -3.97
CA CYS A 180 -15.35 -7.57 -4.79
C CYS A 180 -16.44 -8.59 -4.44
N THR A 181 -16.14 -9.64 -3.67
CA THR A 181 -17.15 -10.60 -3.20
C THR A 181 -17.76 -10.21 -1.85
N HIS A 182 -17.01 -9.51 -1.01
CA HIS A 182 -17.47 -8.96 0.26
C HIS A 182 -18.09 -7.56 0.10
N ALA A 183 -17.38 -6.65 -0.55
CA ALA A 183 -17.79 -5.25 -0.76
C ALA A 183 -19.00 -5.11 -1.69
N ALA A 184 -19.16 -5.94 -2.72
CA ALA A 184 -20.33 -5.87 -3.61
C ALA A 184 -21.68 -6.08 -2.92
N ARG A 185 -21.70 -6.47 -1.64
CA ARG A 185 -22.92 -6.55 -0.84
C ARG A 185 -23.26 -5.24 -0.11
N ASP A 186 -22.28 -4.39 0.16
CA ASP A 186 -22.42 -3.21 1.06
C ASP A 186 -21.84 -1.90 0.47
N THR A 187 -21.19 -1.91 -0.70
CA THR A 187 -20.57 -0.71 -1.32
C THR A 187 -21.37 -0.23 -2.54
N GLU A 188 -22.63 0.04 -2.33
CA GLU A 188 -23.22 1.18 -3.01
C GLU A 188 -22.61 2.42 -2.35
N ASP A 189 -22.03 3.35 -3.12
CA ASP A 189 -21.80 4.70 -2.58
C ASP A 189 -23.13 5.29 -2.10
N GLU A 190 -23.14 6.47 -1.46
CA GLU A 190 -24.41 7.12 -1.04
C GLU A 190 -25.41 7.31 -2.21
N GLU A 191 -24.97 7.12 -3.45
CA GLU A 191 -25.73 7.23 -4.69
C GLU A 191 -26.13 5.89 -5.33
N GLY A 192 -25.81 4.73 -4.71
CA GLY A 192 -26.17 3.43 -5.27
C GLY A 192 -25.16 2.84 -6.26
N LYS A 193 -23.97 3.43 -6.42
CA LYS A 193 -23.00 3.00 -7.45
C LYS A 193 -22.05 1.94 -6.90
N THR A 194 -22.00 0.83 -7.63
CA THR A 194 -20.99 -0.23 -7.44
C THR A 194 -19.60 0.28 -7.82
N ASP A 195 -18.59 -0.04 -7.02
CA ASP A 195 -17.18 0.21 -7.37
C ASP A 195 -16.88 -0.32 -8.79
N PRO A 196 -16.43 0.55 -9.73
CA PRO A 196 -16.12 0.15 -11.10
C PRO A 196 -15.13 -1.02 -11.20
N CYS A 197 -14.26 -1.21 -10.19
CA CYS A 197 -13.38 -2.37 -10.14
C CYS A 197 -14.17 -3.69 -10.10
N CYS A 198 -15.29 -3.72 -9.38
CA CYS A 198 -16.04 -4.94 -9.12
C CYS A 198 -17.03 -5.28 -10.22
N ALA A 199 -17.28 -4.37 -11.17
CA ALA A 199 -18.22 -4.59 -12.26
C ALA A 199 -17.90 -5.84 -13.11
N SER A 200 -16.62 -6.06 -13.42
CA SER A 200 -16.16 -7.22 -14.21
C SER A 200 -16.25 -8.53 -13.43
N TYR A 201 -15.93 -8.50 -12.13
CA TYR A 201 -16.02 -9.65 -11.23
C TYR A 201 -17.48 -10.08 -11.02
N ILE A 202 -18.39 -9.13 -10.81
CA ILE A 202 -19.83 -9.39 -10.66
C ILE A 202 -20.40 -10.05 -11.92
N THR A 203 -20.04 -9.55 -13.11
CA THR A 203 -20.50 -10.10 -14.38
C THR A 203 -20.08 -11.58 -14.53
N SER A 204 -18.84 -11.91 -14.14
CA SER A 204 -18.32 -13.29 -14.21
C SER A 204 -19.02 -14.27 -13.24
N LEU A 205 -19.46 -13.79 -12.07
CA LEU A 205 -20.21 -14.58 -11.09
C LEU A 205 -21.64 -14.88 -11.55
N GLN A 206 -22.28 -13.93 -12.24
CA GLN A 206 -23.62 -14.10 -12.80
C GLN A 206 -23.64 -15.11 -13.96
N GLU A 207 -22.62 -15.07 -14.83
CA GLU A 207 -22.49 -16.05 -15.92
C GLU A 207 -22.24 -17.47 -15.41
N SER A 208 -21.46 -17.63 -14.33
CA SER A 208 -21.19 -18.93 -13.70
C SER A 208 -22.45 -19.54 -13.07
N SER A 209 -23.32 -18.70 -12.47
CA SER A 209 -24.55 -19.16 -11.82
C SER A 209 -25.62 -19.63 -12.81
N THR A 210 -25.55 -19.18 -14.06
CA THR A 210 -26.55 -19.52 -15.10
C THR A 210 -26.26 -20.86 -15.78
N LYS A 211 -25.01 -21.37 -15.69
CA LYS A 211 -24.62 -22.66 -16.29
C LYS A 211 -24.87 -23.89 -15.42
N THR A 212 -25.06 -23.75 -14.11
CA THR A 212 -25.23 -24.89 -13.20
C THR A 212 -26.68 -25.40 -13.12
N ALA A 213 -27.67 -24.68 -13.65
CA ALA A 213 -29.08 -25.07 -13.56
C ALA A 213 -29.56 -26.07 -14.65
N SER A 214 -28.71 -26.54 -15.56
CA SER A 214 -29.16 -27.30 -16.75
C SER A 214 -28.58 -28.71 -16.94
N SER A 215 -28.02 -29.34 -15.91
CA SER A 215 -27.52 -30.73 -16.03
C SER A 215 -27.91 -31.62 -14.86
N THR A 216 -29.16 -32.08 -14.88
CA THR A 216 -29.56 -33.37 -14.28
C THR A 216 -29.42 -34.45 -15.35
N SER A 217 -28.37 -35.27 -15.30
CA SER A 217 -28.43 -36.74 -15.39
C SER A 217 -27.05 -37.39 -15.53
N SER A 218 -26.89 -38.48 -14.78
CA SER A 218 -26.05 -39.66 -15.04
C SER A 218 -24.60 -39.71 -14.52
N ASP A 219 -24.48 -40.52 -13.46
CA ASP A 219 -23.58 -41.68 -13.29
C ASP A 219 -22.06 -41.55 -13.17
N ASN A 220 -21.62 -42.10 -12.03
CA ASN A 220 -20.50 -43.01 -11.75
C ASN A 220 -19.03 -42.53 -11.67
N ASP A 221 -18.45 -42.98 -10.56
CA ASP A 221 -17.13 -43.59 -10.39
C ASP A 221 -15.85 -42.73 -10.23
N LYS A 222 -15.37 -42.76 -8.97
CA LYS A 222 -14.09 -43.37 -8.53
C LYS A 222 -12.76 -42.64 -8.79
N VAL A 223 -11.94 -42.61 -7.72
CA VAL A 223 -10.46 -42.76 -7.65
C VAL A 223 -9.64 -41.56 -7.11
N SER A 224 -8.88 -41.92 -6.06
CA SER A 224 -7.55 -41.49 -5.57
C SER A 224 -7.29 -40.16 -4.88
N SER A 225 -6.94 -40.34 -3.61
CA SER A 225 -6.12 -39.55 -2.71
C SER A 225 -4.64 -39.46 -3.13
N ASN A 226 -4.02 -38.31 -2.86
CA ASN A 226 -2.63 -38.01 -2.44
C ASN A 226 -2.28 -36.62 -3.00
N SER A 227 -1.72 -35.66 -2.26
CA SER A 227 -0.43 -35.72 -1.56
C SER A 227 -0.33 -34.52 -0.59
N LYS A 228 0.25 -34.75 0.60
CA LYS A 228 0.69 -33.71 1.53
C LYS A 228 2.14 -33.36 1.19
N GLU A 229 2.44 -32.09 0.98
CA GLU A 229 3.83 -31.61 0.92
C GLU A 229 4.00 -30.48 1.94
N SER A 230 4.82 -30.76 2.95
CA SER A 230 5.16 -29.88 4.05
C SER A 230 6.45 -29.15 3.71
N HIS A 231 6.41 -27.81 3.63
CA HIS A 231 7.62 -26.99 3.59
C HIS A 231 7.95 -26.48 5.01
N GLN A 232 9.03 -26.99 5.58
CA GLN A 232 9.71 -26.40 6.73
C GLN A 232 10.61 -25.27 6.23
N ILE A 233 10.41 -24.05 6.74
CA ILE A 233 11.35 -22.94 6.59
C ILE A 233 12.14 -22.83 7.90
N LEU A 234 13.47 -22.93 7.77
CA LEU A 234 14.44 -22.66 8.81
C LEU A 234 14.52 -21.14 9.05
N GLU A 235 14.10 -20.69 10.23
CA GLU A 235 14.38 -19.35 10.72
C GLU A 235 15.84 -19.25 11.16
N ALA A 236 16.62 -18.43 10.47
CA ALA A 236 17.93 -17.98 10.92
C ALA A 236 17.75 -16.65 11.66
N SER A 237 18.01 -16.67 12.98
CA SER A 237 18.00 -15.50 13.85
C SER A 237 19.08 -14.50 13.45
N TYR A 238 18.67 -13.40 12.81
CA TYR A 238 19.47 -12.18 12.72
C TYR A 238 18.85 -11.13 13.65
N GLN A 239 19.45 -10.96 14.83
CA GLN A 239 19.18 -9.82 15.70
C GLN A 239 19.98 -8.61 15.19
N THR A 240 19.27 -7.57 14.76
CA THR A 240 19.83 -6.27 14.37
C THR A 240 19.10 -5.11 15.09
N PRO A 241 19.74 -3.94 15.20
CA PRO A 241 19.88 -3.18 16.45
C PRO A 241 18.76 -2.17 16.77
N ILE A 242 17.49 -2.55 16.61
CA ILE A 242 16.34 -1.66 16.96
C ILE A 242 15.84 -1.90 18.40
N GLU A 243 16.28 -2.97 19.08
CA GLU A 243 15.88 -3.29 20.46
C GLU A 243 16.39 -2.29 21.53
N ARG A 244 17.28 -1.35 21.20
CA ARG A 244 17.89 -0.47 22.21
C ARG A 244 17.08 0.79 22.55
N GLN A 245 16.03 1.14 21.80
CA GLN A 245 15.28 2.40 22.03
C GLN A 245 13.91 2.25 22.71
N LEU A 246 13.34 1.04 22.79
CA LEU A 246 12.01 0.85 23.39
C LEU A 246 12.00 0.70 24.92
N ARG A 247 13.16 0.81 25.60
CA ARG A 247 13.26 0.60 27.06
C ARG A 247 13.40 1.87 27.91
N SER A 248 13.28 3.06 27.32
CA SER A 248 13.45 4.32 28.04
C SER A 248 12.34 5.31 27.72
N SER A 249 11.14 5.11 28.26
CA SER A 249 10.11 6.14 28.26
C SER A 249 9.16 5.93 29.45
N SER A 250 9.47 6.59 30.57
CA SER A 250 8.48 6.92 31.60
C SER A 250 8.51 8.43 31.81
N GLU A 251 7.94 9.20 30.89
CA GLU A 251 7.42 10.54 31.16
C GLU A 251 6.54 11.02 30.00
N SER A 252 5.40 11.59 30.36
CA SER A 252 4.25 11.90 29.52
C SER A 252 4.51 13.02 28.51
N LYS A 253 4.68 12.67 27.23
CA LYS A 253 4.44 13.51 26.05
C LYS A 253 3.90 12.65 24.91
N PRO A 254 3.06 13.19 24.00
CA PRO A 254 2.43 12.44 22.93
C PRO A 254 3.48 11.77 22.01
N PRO A 255 3.19 10.59 21.43
CA PRO A 255 4.14 9.83 20.64
C PRO A 255 4.50 10.59 19.37
N ARG A 256 5.70 11.16 19.34
CA ARG A 256 6.32 11.66 18.12
C ARG A 256 6.79 10.45 17.31
N PHE A 257 6.16 10.18 16.17
CA PHE A 257 6.76 9.34 15.14
C PHE A 257 7.96 10.09 14.56
N ILE A 258 9.14 9.76 15.08
CA ILE A 258 10.43 10.36 14.74
C ILE A 258 11.13 9.39 13.78
N CYS A 259 11.24 9.74 12.50
CA CYS A 259 12.52 9.56 11.82
C CYS A 259 13.49 10.53 12.51
N VAL A 260 14.53 9.99 13.12
CA VAL A 260 15.46 10.68 14.06
C VAL A 260 15.91 12.05 13.57
N GLN A 261 15.48 13.13 14.24
CA GLN A 261 16.26 14.37 14.34
C GLN A 261 17.32 14.16 15.42
N VAL A 262 18.60 14.17 15.04
CA VAL A 262 19.74 14.29 15.97
C VAL A 262 20.31 15.69 15.81
N GLU A 263 20.44 16.41 16.94
CA GLU A 263 21.24 17.65 17.06
C GLU A 263 22.74 17.36 16.93
#